data_AF-A0A7Z9C3N6-F1
#
_entry.id   AF-A0A7Z9C3N6-F1
#
_cell.length_a   1.000
_cell.length_b   1.000
_cell.length_c   1.000
_cell.angle_alpha   90.00
_cell.angle_beta   90.00
_cell.angle_gamma   90.00
#
_symmetry.space_group_name_H-M   'P 1'
#
loop_
_entity.id
_entity.type
_entity.pdbx_description
1 polymer ?
#
loop_
_entity_poly.entity_id
_entity_poly.type
_entity_poly.pdbx_seq_one_letter_code
_entity_poly.pdbx_strand_id
1 'polypeptide(L)'
;MAEKPGYVNAHTVSLNIPFAAGAMRSTVVDLLIWSQALSHGQVLKDDSYRQMLTAARLNDGARASYTDENGDHPIDYALGIGVTETLAGPVVSHDGAIDGFTSSLTIFTGPDLAVAILVNTSPSAHLPFDDVMEAIRGDPAVSVR
;
A
#
# COMPACT_ATOMS: atom_id res chain seq x y z
N MET A 1 32.81 -11.76 6.56
CA MET A 1 32.79 -12.22 5.16
C MET A 1 32.78 -10.97 4.28
N ALA A 2 33.55 -10.93 3.20
CA ALA A 2 33.60 -9.75 2.33
C ALA A 2 32.25 -9.59 1.61
N GLU A 3 31.70 -8.38 1.65
CA GLU A 3 30.46 -8.00 0.98
C GLU A 3 30.65 -8.11 -0.54
N LYS A 4 29.72 -8.77 -1.24
CA LYS A 4 29.77 -8.88 -2.70
C LYS A 4 29.09 -7.63 -3.30
N PRO A 5 29.77 -6.84 -4.15
CA PRO A 5 29.11 -5.73 -4.82
C PRO A 5 28.04 -6.23 -5.80
N GLY A 6 26.89 -5.57 -5.80
CA GLY A 6 25.77 -5.83 -6.72
C GLY A 6 24.61 -6.61 -6.09
N TYR A 7 23.55 -6.82 -6.88
CA TYR A 7 22.38 -7.59 -6.45
C TYR A 7 22.73 -9.07 -6.25
N VAL A 8 22.30 -9.63 -5.13
CA VAL A 8 22.40 -11.06 -4.82
C VAL A 8 21.01 -11.64 -4.67
N ASN A 9 20.85 -12.94 -4.98
CA ASN A 9 19.59 -13.63 -4.73
C ASN A 9 19.25 -13.61 -3.25
N ALA A 10 18.01 -13.27 -2.93
CA ALA A 10 17.50 -13.34 -1.58
C ALA A 10 17.40 -14.80 -1.08
N HIS A 11 17.33 -14.98 0.24
CA HIS A 11 17.09 -16.29 0.82
C HIS A 11 15.69 -16.80 0.48
N THR A 12 15.54 -18.12 0.39
CA THR A 12 14.24 -18.74 0.14
C THR A 12 13.36 -18.68 1.39
N VAL A 13 12.16 -18.12 1.25
CA VAL A 13 11.13 -18.09 2.29
C VAL A 13 10.03 -19.10 1.97
N SER A 14 9.62 -19.88 2.98
CA SER A 14 8.44 -20.75 2.86
C SER A 14 7.16 -19.91 2.92
N LEU A 15 6.38 -19.92 1.83
CA LEU A 15 5.13 -19.17 1.76
C LEU A 15 4.01 -19.70 2.67
N ASN A 16 4.21 -20.88 3.28
CA ASN A 16 3.31 -21.38 4.33
C ASN A 16 3.39 -20.54 5.62
N ILE A 17 4.46 -19.77 5.81
CA ILE A 17 4.61 -18.90 6.98
C ILE A 17 3.71 -17.67 6.86
N PRO A 18 3.82 -16.82 5.81
CA PRO A 18 2.94 -15.67 5.69
C PRO A 18 1.50 -16.06 5.33
N PHE A 19 1.29 -17.14 4.55
CA PHE A 19 -0.03 -17.60 4.11
C PHE A 19 -0.93 -16.43 3.65
N ALA A 20 -2.14 -16.29 4.21
CA ALA A 20 -3.08 -15.24 3.84
C ALA A 20 -2.58 -13.81 4.10
N ALA A 21 -1.57 -13.61 4.95
CA ALA A 21 -1.04 -12.28 5.27
C ALA A 21 -0.05 -11.75 4.20
N GLY A 22 0.51 -12.61 3.34
CA GLY A 22 1.54 -12.15 2.40
C GLY A 22 2.06 -13.16 1.37
N ALA A 23 1.44 -14.33 1.22
CA ALA A 23 1.87 -15.33 0.23
C ALA A 23 1.26 -15.15 -1.17
N MET A 24 0.45 -14.11 -1.37
CA MET A 24 -0.20 -13.86 -2.66
C MET A 24 0.84 -13.45 -3.72
N ARG A 25 0.59 -13.89 -4.95
CA ARG A 25 1.39 -13.52 -6.13
C ARG A 25 0.47 -12.85 -7.14
N SER A 26 0.96 -11.80 -7.76
CA SER A 26 0.18 -10.98 -8.68
C SER A 26 1.08 -10.28 -9.69
N THR A 27 0.47 -9.56 -10.63
CA THR A 27 1.13 -8.63 -11.54
C THR A 27 0.60 -7.21 -11.29
N VAL A 28 1.29 -6.18 -11.79
CA VAL A 28 0.76 -4.80 -11.73
C VAL A 28 -0.59 -4.69 -12.44
N VAL A 29 -0.80 -5.44 -13.54
CA VAL A 29 -2.07 -5.44 -14.28
C VAL A 29 -3.19 -6.03 -13.42
N ASP A 30 -2.95 -7.15 -12.75
CA ASP A 30 -3.94 -7.78 -11.87
C ASP A 30 -4.28 -6.89 -10.67
N LEU A 31 -3.29 -6.19 -10.09
CA LEU A 31 -3.53 -5.24 -9.01
C LEU A 31 -4.36 -4.05 -9.47
N LEU A 32 -4.15 -3.54 -10.68
CA LEU A 32 -4.98 -2.45 -11.23
C LEU A 32 -6.41 -2.90 -11.51
N ILE A 33 -6.60 -4.13 -12.01
CA ILE A 33 -7.94 -4.72 -12.17
C ILE A 33 -8.63 -4.86 -10.80
N TRP A 34 -7.90 -5.34 -9.80
CA TRP A 34 -8.39 -5.43 -8.42
C TRP A 34 -8.79 -4.05 -7.86
N SER A 35 -7.94 -3.04 -8.01
CA SER A 35 -8.22 -1.68 -7.55
C SER A 35 -9.48 -1.11 -8.21
N GLN A 36 -9.63 -1.29 -9.52
CA GLN A 36 -10.84 -0.85 -10.23
C GLN A 36 -12.09 -1.57 -9.70
N ALA A 37 -12.05 -2.90 -9.57
CA ALA A 37 -13.18 -3.67 -9.08
C ALA A 37 -13.56 -3.32 -7.63
N LEU A 38 -12.56 -3.08 -6.78
CA LEU A 38 -12.76 -2.70 -5.38
C LEU A 38 -13.40 -1.31 -5.26
N SER A 39 -12.84 -0.30 -5.94
CA SER A 39 -13.31 1.09 -5.84
C SER A 39 -14.67 1.33 -6.51
N HIS A 40 -15.05 0.49 -7.48
CA HIS A 40 -16.30 0.65 -8.25
C HIS A 40 -17.40 -0.31 -7.78
N GLY A 41 -17.33 -0.81 -6.55
CA GLY A 41 -18.42 -1.57 -5.91
C GLY A 41 -18.66 -2.97 -6.51
N GLN A 42 -17.68 -3.53 -7.22
CA GLN A 42 -17.81 -4.86 -7.83
C GLN A 42 -17.44 -5.99 -6.86
N VAL A 43 -16.68 -5.67 -5.80
CA VAL A 43 -16.18 -6.64 -4.82
C VAL A 43 -16.99 -6.61 -3.53
N LEU A 44 -17.30 -5.42 -3.02
CA LEU A 44 -17.97 -5.22 -1.73
C LEU A 44 -19.26 -4.41 -1.92
N LYS A 45 -20.25 -4.68 -1.07
CA LYS A 45 -21.40 -3.79 -0.91
C LYS A 45 -20.93 -2.46 -0.32
N ASP A 46 -21.62 -1.37 -0.62
CA ASP A 46 -21.29 -0.01 -0.15
C ASP A 46 -21.04 0.06 1.36
N ASP A 47 -21.86 -0.63 2.17
CA ASP A 47 -21.69 -0.65 3.63
C ASP A 47 -20.43 -1.40 4.08
N SER A 48 -20.09 -2.50 3.40
CA SER A 48 -18.87 -3.26 3.67
C SER A 48 -17.63 -2.50 3.21
N TYR A 49 -17.70 -1.79 2.09
CA TYR A 49 -16.62 -0.94 1.61
C TYR A 49 -16.35 0.21 2.59
N ARG A 50 -17.41 0.90 3.05
CA ARG A 50 -17.27 1.95 4.08
C ARG A 50 -16.69 1.42 5.38
N GLN A 51 -17.10 0.21 5.79
CA GLN A 51 -16.53 -0.45 6.96
C GLN A 51 -15.04 -0.78 6.76
N MET A 52 -14.65 -1.24 5.57
CA MET A 52 -13.26 -1.53 5.21
C MET A 52 -12.36 -0.30 5.34
N LEU A 53 -12.87 0.88 4.97
CA LEU A 53 -12.14 2.15 5.03
C LEU A 53 -12.15 2.82 6.42
N THR A 54 -12.97 2.34 7.35
CA THR A 54 -13.09 2.96 8.67
C THR A 54 -11.96 2.48 9.58
N ALA A 55 -11.18 3.43 10.13
CA ALA A 55 -10.13 3.13 11.11
C ALA A 55 -10.65 2.23 12.25
N ALA A 56 -9.87 1.21 12.58
CA ALA A 56 -10.17 0.36 13.72
C ALA A 56 -10.05 1.13 15.04
N ARG A 57 -10.65 0.60 16.11
CA ARG A 57 -10.48 1.12 17.47
C ARG A 57 -9.62 0.19 18.30
N LEU A 58 -8.67 0.77 19.02
CA LEU A 58 -7.84 0.08 20.00
C LEU A 58 -8.62 -0.12 21.31
N ASN A 59 -8.07 -0.93 22.21
CA ASN A 59 -8.71 -1.27 23.49
C ASN A 59 -8.92 -0.07 24.42
N ASP A 60 -8.16 1.00 24.24
CA ASP A 60 -8.28 2.28 24.95
C ASP A 60 -9.26 3.25 24.26
N GLY A 61 -9.88 2.85 23.15
CA GLY A 61 -10.81 3.66 22.36
C GLY A 61 -10.15 4.55 21.31
N ALA A 62 -8.82 4.63 21.27
CA ALA A 62 -8.09 5.39 20.26
C ALA A 62 -8.29 4.79 18.86
N ARG A 63 -8.12 5.63 17.83
CA ARG A 63 -8.08 5.15 16.44
C ARG A 63 -6.76 4.41 16.21
N ALA A 64 -6.84 3.25 15.59
CA ALA A 64 -5.65 2.56 15.11
C ALA A 64 -5.02 3.42 14.01
N SER A 65 -3.79 3.85 14.22
CA SER A 65 -3.04 4.65 13.26
C SER A 65 -1.55 4.39 13.41
N TYR A 66 -0.80 4.67 12.35
CA TYR A 66 0.66 4.63 12.29
C TYR A 66 1.14 5.88 11.55
N THR A 67 2.43 6.16 11.56
CA THR A 67 3.01 7.24 10.76
C THR A 67 3.70 6.67 9.54
N ASP A 68 3.85 7.50 8.51
CA ASP A 68 4.80 7.21 7.44
C ASP A 68 6.24 7.08 7.98
N GLU A 69 7.16 6.72 7.09
CA GLU A 69 8.58 6.50 7.38
C GLU A 69 9.31 7.73 7.94
N ASN A 70 8.80 8.93 7.66
CA ASN A 70 9.34 10.20 8.17
C ASN A 70 8.76 10.56 9.54
N GLY A 71 7.66 9.92 9.96
CA GLY A 71 7.02 10.16 11.25
C GLY A 71 6.06 11.35 11.26
N ASP A 72 5.82 11.95 10.10
CA ASP A 72 5.20 13.28 9.99
C ASP A 72 3.70 13.21 9.70
N HIS A 73 3.25 12.13 9.03
CA HIS A 73 1.88 12.02 8.57
C HIS A 73 1.17 10.81 9.17
N PRO A 74 0.12 11.01 10.00
CA PRO A 74 -0.66 9.90 10.53
C PRO A 74 -1.51 9.26 9.42
N ILE A 75 -1.49 7.93 9.38
CA ILE A 75 -2.27 7.08 8.50
C ILE A 75 -3.16 6.21 9.39
N ASP A 76 -4.47 6.25 9.15
CA ASP A 76 -5.40 5.38 9.84
C ASP A 76 -5.21 3.94 9.37
N TYR A 77 -5.20 2.99 10.31
CA TYR A 77 -5.19 1.56 10.00
C TYR A 77 -6.61 1.01 10.13
N ALA A 78 -7.18 0.58 9.00
CA ALA A 78 -8.53 0.06 8.91
C ALA A 78 -8.51 -1.48 8.79
N LEU A 79 -9.41 -2.08 8.01
CA LEU A 79 -9.47 -3.54 7.86
C LEU A 79 -8.37 -4.05 6.91
N GLY A 80 -7.13 -4.05 7.39
CA GLY A 80 -5.96 -4.51 6.64
C GLY A 80 -5.56 -3.55 5.53
N ILE A 81 -5.78 -2.24 5.71
CA ILE A 81 -5.39 -1.21 4.76
C ILE A 81 -5.09 0.10 5.48
N GLY A 82 -4.13 0.85 4.95
CA GLY A 82 -3.86 2.23 5.34
C GLY A 82 -4.87 3.16 4.67
N VAL A 83 -5.38 4.14 5.42
CA VAL A 83 -6.31 5.15 4.93
C VAL A 83 -5.82 6.53 5.37
N THR A 84 -5.65 7.43 4.40
CA THR A 84 -5.39 8.83 4.64
C THR A 84 -6.57 9.63 4.10
N GLU A 85 -7.25 10.38 4.97
CA GLU A 85 -8.32 11.28 4.56
C GLU A 85 -7.74 12.54 3.92
N THR A 86 -8.35 12.97 2.81
CA THR A 86 -7.84 14.05 1.98
C THR A 86 -9.02 14.87 1.44
N LEU A 87 -8.82 16.14 1.04
CA LEU A 87 -9.88 16.96 0.43
C LEU A 87 -10.46 16.36 -0.86
N ALA A 88 -9.67 15.56 -1.60
CA ALA A 88 -10.14 14.88 -2.81
C ALA A 88 -10.92 13.59 -2.49
N GLY A 89 -10.85 13.10 -1.25
CA GLY A 89 -11.41 11.83 -0.81
C GLY A 89 -10.35 10.88 -0.22
N PRO A 90 -10.75 9.72 0.33
CA PRO A 90 -9.81 8.79 0.94
C PRO A 90 -8.72 8.33 -0.02
N VAL A 91 -7.47 8.31 0.45
CA VAL A 91 -6.38 7.60 -0.19
C VAL A 91 -6.16 6.30 0.55
N VAL A 92 -6.21 5.20 -0.20
CA VAL A 92 -6.15 3.84 0.34
C VAL A 92 -4.85 3.21 -0.10
N SER A 93 -4.06 2.68 0.84
CA SER A 93 -2.76 2.11 0.52
C SER A 93 -2.45 0.82 1.28
N HIS A 94 -1.62 -0.03 0.66
CA HIS A 94 -1.00 -1.15 1.35
C HIS A 94 0.36 -1.46 0.74
N ASP A 95 1.35 -1.67 1.60
CA ASP A 95 2.69 -2.06 1.21
C ASP A 95 2.92 -3.55 1.45
N GLY A 96 3.87 -4.13 0.75
CA GLY A 96 4.22 -5.54 0.90
C GLY A 96 5.72 -5.72 0.89
N ALA A 97 6.21 -6.60 1.74
CA ALA A 97 7.61 -6.96 1.80
C ALA A 97 7.77 -8.45 2.10
N ILE A 98 8.61 -9.10 1.32
CA ILE A 98 9.13 -10.44 1.57
C ILE A 98 10.57 -10.49 1.05
N ASP A 99 11.37 -11.47 1.47
CA ASP A 99 12.75 -11.61 1.01
C ASP A 99 12.87 -11.50 -0.52
N GLY A 100 13.60 -10.48 -0.96
CA GLY A 100 13.83 -10.20 -2.38
C GLY A 100 12.72 -9.44 -3.11
N PHE A 101 11.62 -9.06 -2.46
CA PHE A 101 10.54 -8.32 -3.11
C PHE A 101 9.92 -7.23 -2.21
N THR A 102 9.61 -6.09 -2.81
CA THR A 102 8.80 -5.03 -2.19
C THR A 102 7.69 -4.63 -3.15
N SER A 103 6.53 -4.27 -2.63
CA SER A 103 5.39 -3.81 -3.40
C SER A 103 4.68 -2.66 -2.71
N SER A 104 4.00 -1.83 -3.49
CA SER A 104 3.01 -0.89 -2.98
C SER A 104 1.82 -0.81 -3.92
N LEU A 105 0.63 -0.67 -3.35
CA LEU A 105 -0.60 -0.36 -4.05
C LEU A 105 -1.24 0.84 -3.38
N THR A 106 -1.45 1.92 -4.13
CA THR A 106 -2.15 3.12 -3.66
C THR A 106 -3.32 3.42 -4.59
N ILE A 107 -4.49 3.71 -4.01
CA ILE A 107 -5.72 4.08 -4.70
C ILE A 107 -6.13 5.47 -4.20
N PHE A 108 -6.16 6.44 -5.10
CA PHE A 108 -6.70 7.77 -4.87
C PHE A 108 -8.16 7.75 -5.30
N THR A 109 -9.08 7.59 -4.34
CA THR A 109 -10.50 7.39 -4.65
C THR A 109 -11.15 8.61 -5.32
N GLY A 110 -10.73 9.82 -4.95
CA GLY A 110 -11.17 11.08 -5.54
C GLY A 110 -10.96 11.18 -7.04
N PRO A 111 -9.69 11.16 -7.51
CA PRO A 111 -9.37 11.25 -8.93
C PRO A 111 -9.55 9.93 -9.70
N ASP A 112 -10.09 8.87 -9.09
CA ASP A 112 -10.23 7.54 -9.67
C ASP A 112 -8.91 7.01 -10.29
N LEU A 113 -7.84 7.09 -9.50
CA LEU A 113 -6.48 6.72 -9.90
C LEU A 113 -5.93 5.62 -9.00
N ALA A 114 -5.28 4.62 -9.60
CA ALA A 114 -4.54 3.60 -8.87
C ALA A 114 -3.10 3.51 -9.37
N VAL A 115 -2.17 3.28 -8.44
CA VAL A 115 -0.73 3.16 -8.69
C VAL A 115 -0.26 1.85 -8.06
N ALA A 116 0.27 0.95 -8.88
CA ALA A 116 0.83 -0.32 -8.45
C ALA A 116 2.32 -0.37 -8.78
N ILE A 117 3.16 -0.63 -7.79
CA ILE A 117 4.62 -0.70 -7.92
C ILE A 117 5.08 -2.05 -7.38
N LEU A 118 5.84 -2.80 -8.18
CA LEU A 118 6.44 -4.08 -7.81
C LEU A 118 7.94 -4.03 -8.05
N VAL A 119 8.73 -4.39 -7.04
CA VAL A 119 10.19 -4.35 -7.06
C VAL A 119 10.73 -5.72 -6.68
N ASN A 120 11.70 -6.21 -7.43
CA ASN A 120 12.39 -7.49 -7.21
C ASN A 120 13.68 -7.35 -6.38
N THR A 121 13.66 -6.44 -5.40
CA THR A 121 14.76 -6.22 -4.44
C THR A 121 14.19 -5.87 -3.07
N SER A 122 14.83 -6.33 -2.00
CA SER A 122 14.52 -5.95 -0.62
C SER A 122 15.81 -5.97 0.24
N PRO A 123 16.09 -4.94 1.06
CA PRO A 123 15.32 -3.70 1.20
C PRO A 123 15.44 -2.82 -0.05
N SER A 124 14.39 -2.08 -0.35
CA SER A 124 14.25 -1.25 -1.56
C SER A 124 14.37 0.26 -1.30
N ALA A 125 14.72 0.68 -0.08
CA ALA A 125 14.84 2.09 0.33
C ALA A 125 15.85 2.94 -0.47
N HIS A 126 16.68 2.32 -1.31
CA HIS A 126 17.61 3.01 -2.20
C HIS A 126 17.00 3.34 -3.57
N LEU A 127 15.79 2.84 -3.84
CA LEU A 127 15.07 3.09 -5.08
C LEU A 127 14.21 4.35 -4.93
N PRO A 128 13.92 5.07 -6.02
CA PRO A 128 13.18 6.34 -5.98
C PRO A 128 11.66 6.10 -5.82
N PHE A 129 11.27 5.25 -4.87
CA PHE A 129 9.86 4.93 -4.63
C PHE A 129 9.09 6.18 -4.18
N ASP A 130 9.64 6.91 -3.21
CA ASP A 130 9.02 8.10 -2.66
C ASP A 130 9.00 9.23 -3.69
N ASP A 131 10.09 9.41 -4.47
CA ASP A 131 10.13 10.38 -5.57
C ASP A 131 9.00 10.14 -6.59
N VAL A 132 8.71 8.88 -6.93
CA VAL A 132 7.61 8.52 -7.84
C VAL A 132 6.26 8.88 -7.21
N MET A 133 6.06 8.55 -5.94
CA MET A 133 4.81 8.86 -5.24
C MET A 133 4.62 10.36 -5.01
N GLU A 134 5.68 11.10 -4.69
CA GLU A 134 5.68 12.55 -4.59
C GLU A 134 5.35 13.20 -5.94
N ALA A 135 5.95 12.73 -7.03
CA ALA A 135 5.62 13.23 -8.36
C ALA A 135 4.13 13.05 -8.71
N ILE A 136 3.54 11.92 -8.30
CA ILE A 136 2.11 11.65 -8.49
C ILE A 136 1.26 12.55 -7.60
N ARG A 137 1.58 12.70 -6.31
CA ARG A 137 0.84 13.58 -5.38
C ARG A 137 0.98 15.07 -5.71
N GLY A 138 2.10 15.46 -6.31
CA GLY A 138 2.37 16.81 -6.78
C GLY A 138 1.59 17.18 -8.04
N ASP A 139 1.03 16.20 -8.76
CA ASP A 139 0.15 16.44 -9.90
C ASP A 139 -1.13 17.15 -9.44
N PRO A 140 -1.50 18.32 -10.00
CA PRO A 140 -2.74 19.02 -9.65
C PRO A 140 -4.02 18.18 -9.77
N ALA A 141 -4.02 17.14 -10.61
CA ALA A 141 -5.15 16.23 -10.78
C ALA A 141 -5.33 15.27 -9.59
N VAL A 142 -4.27 15.06 -8.79
CA VAL A 142 -4.23 14.17 -7.62
C VAL A 142 -4.01 14.96 -6.32
N SER A 143 -3.52 16.20 -6.45
CA SER A 143 -3.06 17.02 -5.35
C SER A 143 -4.14 17.22 -4.32
N VAL A 144 -3.80 16.87 -3.09
CA VAL A 144 -4.62 17.11 -1.94
C VAL A 144 -3.95 18.17 -1.08
N ARG A 145 -4.28 19.42 -1.35
CA ARG A 145 -4.08 20.50 -0.39
C ARG A 145 -5.36 20.72 0.38
#